data_AF-A0A1Q3E8N2-F1
#
_entry.id   AF-A0A1Q3E8N2-F1
#
_cell.length_a   1.000
_cell.length_b   1.000
_cell.length_c   1.000
_cell.angle_alpha   90.00
_cell.angle_beta   90.00
_cell.angle_gamma   90.00
#
_symmetry.space_group_name_H-M   'P 1'
#
loop_
_entity.id
_entity.type
_entity.pdbx_description
1 polymer ?
#
loop_
_entity_poly.entity_id
_entity_poly.type
_entity_poly.pdbx_seq_one_letter_code
_entity_poly.pdbx_strand_id
1 'polypeptide(L)'
;MDIRLTNLLGYFDVTADLFPWHKERVQAIEQRRAILDDTLLFDILLTLGGIREPDTLFPPNDVPGLQRLLNAIAESTYDALKKDCLVYYLLKWHRDGRERRFQRDRLIPPQFAQLAEAYWCLDAAVNVPIAVSLLSDSRLNQDYSSKILQAISTASDIDPHPLVVRYVRTAKPLLTEPDDLDLYLVALAHHGLFEAWNFQRSFSEVSPTRSRLFKKMLEWCVSPNLKTTALTHLLTISLTPFEESILHPYASFPSGCKFHKIAFLPWSSSPPKSCLYTSHTNRPVRGHQTPPTVL
;
A
#
# COMPACT_ATOMS: atom_id res chain seq x y z
N MET A 1 28.31 24.63 -19.70
CA MET A 1 27.96 23.29 -20.20
C MET A 1 28.96 22.30 -19.66
N ASP A 2 28.51 21.22 -18.99
CA ASP A 2 29.39 20.12 -18.61
C ASP A 2 29.53 19.14 -19.78
N ILE A 3 30.78 18.85 -20.15
CA ILE A 3 31.15 17.94 -21.26
C ILE A 3 30.64 16.51 -21.00
N ARG A 4 30.32 16.16 -19.75
CA ARG A 4 29.73 14.86 -19.39
C ARG A 4 28.28 14.67 -19.85
N LEU A 5 27.57 15.71 -20.29
CA LEU A 5 26.14 15.61 -20.66
C LEU A 5 25.91 15.50 -22.19
N THR A 6 26.96 15.55 -23.00
CA THR A 6 26.82 15.52 -24.47
C THR A 6 26.35 14.15 -24.96
N ASN A 7 25.12 14.12 -25.50
CA ASN A 7 24.43 12.94 -26.04
C ASN A 7 24.08 11.82 -25.02
N LEU A 8 23.36 12.16 -23.94
CA LEU A 8 22.62 11.18 -23.13
C LEU A 8 21.60 10.37 -23.95
N LEU A 9 21.04 10.96 -25.02
CA LEU A 9 20.03 10.33 -25.87
C LEU A 9 20.55 9.03 -26.51
N GLY A 10 21.85 8.92 -26.80
CA GLY A 10 22.49 7.73 -27.36
C GLY A 10 22.51 6.48 -26.45
N TYR A 11 22.02 6.55 -25.22
CA TYR A 11 21.74 5.36 -24.39
C TYR A 11 20.30 4.83 -24.56
N PHE A 12 19.38 5.65 -25.07
CA PHE A 12 18.00 5.30 -25.29
C PHE A 12 17.80 4.76 -26.70
N ASP A 13 16.83 3.86 -26.86
CA ASP A 13 16.34 3.53 -28.20
C ASP A 13 15.30 4.57 -28.60
N VAL A 14 15.55 5.20 -29.75
CA VAL A 14 14.73 6.28 -30.32
C VAL A 14 14.03 5.84 -31.60
N THR A 15 14.14 4.56 -31.98
CA THR A 15 13.31 3.98 -33.03
C THR A 15 11.88 3.77 -32.51
N ALA A 16 10.88 4.02 -33.35
CA ALA A 16 9.48 4.06 -32.91
C ALA A 16 8.98 2.74 -32.27
N ASP A 17 9.47 1.60 -32.76
CA ASP A 17 9.08 0.26 -32.30
C ASP A 17 9.79 -0.17 -30.99
N LEU A 18 10.89 0.49 -30.61
CA LEU A 18 11.71 0.16 -29.44
C LEU A 18 11.76 1.28 -28.37
N PHE A 19 11.18 2.45 -28.68
CA PHE A 19 11.01 3.55 -27.73
C PHE A 19 10.14 3.08 -26.55
N PRO A 20 10.61 3.21 -25.29
CA PRO A 20 10.02 2.43 -24.21
C PRO A 20 8.69 3.03 -23.73
N TRP A 21 8.44 4.34 -23.89
CA TRP A 21 7.19 4.98 -23.48
C TRP A 21 6.13 4.94 -24.60
N HIS A 22 5.78 3.73 -25.04
CA HIS A 22 4.62 3.50 -25.90
C HIS A 22 3.31 3.83 -25.17
N LYS A 23 2.25 4.11 -25.94
CA LYS A 23 0.95 4.64 -25.45
C LYS A 23 0.38 3.89 -24.24
N GLU A 24 0.32 2.56 -24.28
CA GLU A 24 -0.20 1.73 -23.19
C GLU A 24 0.60 1.91 -21.90
N ARG A 25 1.92 2.10 -22.01
CA ARG A 25 2.81 2.30 -20.87
C ARG A 25 2.72 3.70 -20.30
N VAL A 26 2.55 4.72 -21.14
CA VAL A 26 2.19 6.07 -20.69
C VAL A 26 0.90 5.99 -19.86
N GLN A 27 -0.14 5.34 -20.39
CA GLN A 27 -1.41 5.18 -19.69
C GLN A 27 -1.27 4.40 -18.36
N ALA A 28 -0.44 3.35 -18.31
CA ALA A 28 -0.15 2.62 -17.08
C ALA A 28 0.62 3.47 -16.05
N ILE A 29 1.53 4.34 -16.49
CA ILE A 29 2.26 5.27 -15.62
C ILE A 29 1.30 6.31 -15.03
N GLU A 30 0.40 6.90 -15.83
CA GLU A 30 -0.60 7.86 -15.32
C GLU A 30 -1.61 7.21 -14.37
N GLN A 31 -2.10 6.00 -14.69
CA GLN A 31 -2.96 5.23 -13.78
C GLN A 31 -2.25 4.95 -12.46
N ARG A 32 -0.95 4.64 -12.50
CA ARG A 32 -0.13 4.39 -11.31
C ARG A 32 0.17 5.67 -10.53
N ARG A 33 0.38 6.80 -11.20
CA ARG A 33 0.48 8.14 -10.59
C ARG A 33 -0.80 8.48 -9.82
N ALA A 34 -1.97 8.32 -10.43
CA ALA A 34 -3.27 8.57 -9.77
C ALA A 34 -3.54 7.65 -8.56
N ILE A 35 -3.04 6.40 -8.58
CA ILE A 35 -3.09 5.47 -7.43
C ILE A 35 -2.17 5.90 -6.28
N LEU A 36 -1.18 6.76 -6.54
CA LEU A 36 -0.20 7.29 -5.58
C LEU A 36 -0.42 8.79 -5.32
N ASP A 37 -1.68 9.22 -5.13
CA ASP A 37 -2.09 10.61 -4.90
C ASP A 37 -1.48 11.59 -5.90
N ASP A 38 -1.68 11.29 -7.19
CA ASP A 38 -1.19 12.03 -8.34
C ASP A 38 0.34 12.28 -8.36
N THR A 39 1.14 11.53 -7.56
CA THR A 39 2.57 11.80 -7.33
C THR A 39 3.41 10.51 -7.26
N LEU A 40 4.28 10.28 -8.23
CA LEU A 40 5.29 9.20 -8.21
C LEU A 40 6.52 9.57 -7.36
N LEU A 41 7.31 8.58 -6.93
CA LEU A 41 8.61 8.83 -6.28
C LEU A 41 9.56 9.57 -7.22
N PHE A 42 9.53 9.26 -8.52
CA PHE A 42 10.29 10.01 -9.53
C PHE A 42 9.85 11.48 -9.66
N ASP A 43 8.57 11.79 -9.51
CA ASP A 43 8.06 13.16 -9.55
C ASP A 43 8.60 13.99 -8.37
N ILE A 44 8.67 13.38 -7.18
CA ILE A 44 9.32 13.96 -5.99
C ILE A 44 10.81 14.23 -6.25
N LEU A 45 11.53 13.26 -6.84
CA LEU A 45 12.95 13.42 -7.16
C LEU A 45 13.21 14.52 -8.20
N LEU A 46 12.38 14.63 -9.25
CA LEU A 46 12.47 15.71 -10.22
C LEU A 46 12.21 17.08 -9.55
N THR A 47 11.17 17.16 -8.72
CA THR A 47 10.79 18.38 -7.97
C THR A 47 11.92 18.87 -7.07
N LEU A 48 12.59 17.97 -6.35
CA LEU A 48 13.73 18.30 -5.48
C LEU A 48 15.01 18.68 -6.27
N GLY A 49 15.08 18.33 -7.56
CA GLY A 49 16.04 18.88 -8.51
C GLY A 49 15.68 20.28 -9.04
N GLY A 50 14.57 20.86 -8.60
CA GLY A 50 14.05 22.16 -9.05
C GLY A 50 13.19 22.11 -10.32
N ILE A 51 12.85 20.92 -10.82
CA ILE A 51 11.98 20.72 -11.99
C ILE A 51 10.53 20.79 -11.52
N ARG A 52 9.85 21.92 -11.76
CA ARG A 52 8.60 22.31 -11.06
C ARG A 52 7.34 21.55 -11.51
N GLU A 53 7.33 21.04 -12.73
CA GLU A 53 6.15 20.46 -13.40
C GLU A 53 6.53 19.07 -13.94
N PRO A 54 6.88 18.09 -13.07
CA PRO A 54 7.46 16.81 -13.46
C PRO A 54 6.48 15.93 -14.27
N ASP A 55 5.19 16.05 -13.96
CA ASP A 55 4.05 15.45 -14.65
C ASP A 55 3.97 15.84 -16.13
N THR A 56 4.37 17.07 -16.47
CA THR A 56 4.38 17.56 -17.87
C THR A 56 5.56 17.01 -18.70
N LEU A 57 6.57 16.43 -18.03
CA LEU A 57 7.82 15.97 -18.65
C LEU A 57 7.98 14.44 -18.61
N PHE A 58 7.45 13.78 -17.58
CA PHE A 58 7.48 12.33 -17.40
C PHE A 58 6.07 11.77 -17.28
N PRO A 59 5.69 10.71 -18.03
CA PRO A 59 6.50 10.00 -19.02
C PRO A 59 6.59 10.75 -20.36
N PRO A 60 7.75 10.73 -21.04
CA PRO A 60 7.89 11.37 -22.35
C PRO A 60 7.13 10.59 -23.42
N ASN A 61 6.16 11.24 -24.06
CA ASN A 61 5.31 10.65 -25.10
C ASN A 61 6.04 10.43 -26.45
N ASP A 62 7.18 11.11 -26.66
CA ASP A 62 7.93 11.13 -27.91
C ASP A 62 9.43 11.37 -27.67
N VAL A 63 10.26 11.15 -28.69
CA VAL A 63 11.72 11.38 -28.63
C VAL A 63 12.05 12.86 -28.31
N PRO A 64 11.37 13.87 -28.90
CA PRO A 64 11.47 15.26 -28.44
C PRO A 64 11.13 15.45 -26.96
N GLY A 65 10.12 14.77 -26.41
CA GLY A 65 9.77 14.79 -24.99
C GLY A 65 10.85 14.19 -24.11
N LEU A 66 11.45 13.08 -24.52
CA LEU A 66 12.60 12.50 -23.85
C LEU A 66 13.77 13.50 -23.84
N GLN A 67 14.03 14.19 -24.96
CA GLN A 67 15.07 15.22 -25.01
C GLN A 67 14.76 16.42 -24.10
N ARG A 68 13.49 16.85 -23.99
CA ARG A 68 13.06 17.89 -23.03
C ARG A 68 13.32 17.45 -21.58
N LEU A 69 12.92 16.24 -21.21
CA LEU A 69 13.14 15.68 -19.87
C LEU A 69 14.64 15.52 -19.54
N LEU A 70 15.45 15.00 -20.50
CA LEU A 70 16.90 14.88 -20.32
C LEU A 70 17.59 16.25 -20.20
N ASN A 71 17.11 17.29 -20.90
CA ASN A 71 17.59 18.67 -20.73
C ASN A 71 17.22 19.23 -19.36
N ALA A 72 15.98 19.05 -18.90
CA ALA A 72 15.56 19.48 -17.56
C ALA A 72 16.38 18.79 -16.45
N ILE A 73 16.68 17.49 -16.61
CA ILE A 73 17.58 16.75 -15.72
C ILE A 73 19.00 17.32 -15.79
N ALA A 74 19.53 17.61 -16.98
CA ALA A 74 20.86 18.22 -17.16
C ALA A 74 20.98 19.61 -16.48
N GLU A 75 19.93 20.42 -16.55
CA GLU A 75 19.85 21.79 -16.05
C GLU A 75 19.43 21.90 -14.57
N SER A 76 18.92 20.81 -13.98
CA SER A 76 18.51 20.74 -12.57
C SER A 76 19.58 21.17 -11.56
N THR A 77 19.18 21.50 -10.34
CA THR A 77 20.08 21.95 -9.24
C THR A 77 21.04 20.86 -8.74
N TYR A 78 20.84 19.62 -9.17
CA TYR A 78 21.58 18.45 -8.72
C TYR A 78 23.04 18.38 -9.20
N ASP A 79 23.85 17.70 -8.41
CA ASP A 79 25.18 17.22 -8.82
C ASP A 79 25.09 16.15 -9.93
N ALA A 80 26.22 15.89 -10.59
CA ALA A 80 26.29 14.96 -11.70
C ALA A 80 25.88 13.52 -11.34
N LEU A 81 26.13 13.07 -10.10
CA LEU A 81 25.77 11.71 -9.67
C LEU A 81 24.24 11.58 -9.53
N LYS A 82 23.57 12.54 -8.87
CA LYS A 82 22.10 12.53 -8.77
C LYS A 82 21.44 12.65 -10.16
N LYS A 83 21.98 13.48 -11.06
CA LYS A 83 21.53 13.56 -12.46
C LYS A 83 21.66 12.22 -13.19
N ASP A 84 22.79 11.55 -13.06
CA ASP A 84 22.99 10.22 -13.65
C ASP A 84 22.06 9.17 -13.02
N CYS A 85 21.71 9.27 -11.73
CA CYS A 85 20.71 8.37 -11.11
C CYS A 85 19.30 8.53 -11.71
N LEU A 86 18.89 9.76 -12.07
CA LEU A 86 17.62 10.00 -12.77
C LEU A 86 17.65 9.40 -14.18
N VAL A 87 18.77 9.51 -14.90
CA VAL A 87 18.93 8.88 -16.22
C VAL A 87 18.96 7.34 -16.12
N TYR A 88 19.58 6.78 -15.08
CA TYR A 88 19.55 5.34 -14.80
C TYR A 88 18.11 4.85 -14.55
N TYR A 89 17.31 5.57 -13.76
CA TYR A 89 15.88 5.30 -13.58
C TYR A 89 15.12 5.33 -14.91
N LEU A 90 15.39 6.31 -15.78
CA LEU A 90 14.76 6.38 -17.10
C LEU A 90 15.16 5.18 -17.99
N LEU A 91 16.42 4.73 -17.94
CA LEU A 91 16.90 3.57 -18.70
C LEU A 91 16.29 2.25 -18.22
N LYS A 92 15.91 2.09 -16.95
CA LYS A 92 15.19 0.89 -16.45
C LYS A 92 13.93 0.57 -17.25
N TRP A 93 13.26 1.57 -17.84
CA TRP A 93 12.07 1.36 -18.66
C TRP A 93 12.33 0.54 -19.93
N HIS A 94 13.56 0.45 -20.46
CA HIS A 94 13.86 -0.48 -21.55
C HIS A 94 13.79 -1.96 -21.13
N ARG A 95 13.95 -2.28 -19.83
CA ARG A 95 13.92 -3.64 -19.25
C ARG A 95 14.89 -4.66 -19.88
N ASP A 96 15.86 -4.21 -20.66
CA ASP A 96 16.86 -5.04 -21.37
C ASP A 96 18.22 -5.16 -20.65
N GLY A 97 18.46 -4.35 -19.62
CA GLY A 97 19.71 -4.35 -18.86
C GLY A 97 20.70 -3.25 -19.25
N ARG A 98 20.37 -2.36 -20.19
CA ARG A 98 21.26 -1.26 -20.62
C ARG A 98 21.61 -0.29 -19.48
N GLU A 99 20.78 -0.21 -18.44
CA GLU A 99 21.06 0.58 -17.24
C GLU A 99 22.38 0.18 -16.58
N ARG A 100 22.77 -1.11 -16.64
CA ARG A 100 23.99 -1.63 -16.01
C ARG A 100 25.25 -1.20 -16.77
N ARG A 101 25.13 -1.03 -18.09
CA ARG A 101 26.17 -0.39 -18.89
C ARG A 101 26.30 1.08 -18.49
N PHE A 102 25.20 1.82 -18.44
CA PHE A 102 25.22 3.23 -18.05
C PHE A 102 25.79 3.43 -16.63
N GLN A 103 25.39 2.61 -15.66
CA GLN A 103 25.94 2.61 -14.30
C GLN A 103 27.47 2.53 -14.28
N ARG A 104 28.05 1.59 -15.05
CA ARG A 104 29.50 1.42 -15.18
C ARG A 104 30.14 2.59 -15.93
N ASP A 105 29.59 2.96 -17.08
CA ASP A 105 30.14 3.98 -17.97
C ASP A 105 30.06 5.41 -17.35
N ARG A 106 29.24 5.58 -16.30
CA ARG A 106 29.11 6.80 -15.47
C ARG A 106 29.70 6.68 -14.05
N LEU A 107 30.18 5.50 -13.66
CA LEU A 107 30.70 5.20 -12.31
C LEU A 107 29.71 5.46 -11.16
N ILE A 108 28.40 5.24 -11.39
CA ILE A 108 27.36 5.35 -10.35
C ILE A 108 27.60 4.29 -9.26
N PRO A 109 27.87 4.65 -8.00
CA PRO A 109 28.15 3.67 -6.96
C PRO A 109 26.92 2.77 -6.69
N PRO A 110 27.11 1.48 -6.35
CA PRO A 110 26.02 0.50 -6.29
C PRO A 110 24.82 0.92 -5.45
N GLN A 111 25.03 1.56 -4.30
CA GLN A 111 23.95 1.99 -3.42
C GLN A 111 23.02 3.05 -4.05
N PHE A 112 23.55 3.92 -4.93
CA PHE A 112 22.72 4.91 -5.63
C PHE A 112 21.91 4.29 -6.77
N ALA A 113 22.51 3.35 -7.51
CA ALA A 113 21.79 2.58 -8.53
C ALA A 113 20.70 1.69 -7.91
N GLN A 114 20.96 1.06 -6.76
CA GLN A 114 20.00 0.27 -6.01
C GLN A 114 18.82 1.11 -5.50
N LEU A 115 19.06 2.33 -5.02
CA LEU A 115 17.98 3.23 -4.60
C LEU A 115 17.10 3.66 -5.80
N ALA A 116 17.72 4.02 -6.92
CA ALA A 116 16.99 4.34 -8.16
C ALA A 116 16.21 3.14 -8.72
N GLU A 117 16.76 1.92 -8.63
CA GLU A 117 16.08 0.68 -9.02
C GLU A 117 14.92 0.34 -8.08
N ALA A 118 15.06 0.56 -6.78
CA ALA A 118 13.98 0.35 -5.81
C ALA A 118 12.80 1.29 -6.06
N TYR A 119 13.07 2.59 -6.27
CA TYR A 119 12.04 3.56 -6.64
C TYR A 119 11.39 3.24 -7.99
N TRP A 120 12.16 2.81 -8.99
CA TRP A 120 11.60 2.35 -10.27
C TRP A 120 10.67 1.14 -10.11
N CYS A 121 11.03 0.15 -9.28
CA CYS A 121 10.18 -0.99 -9.00
C CYS A 121 8.87 -0.61 -8.28
N LEU A 122 8.89 0.44 -7.45
CA LEU A 122 7.70 0.95 -6.76
C LEU A 122 6.79 1.76 -7.70
N ASP A 123 7.36 2.70 -8.46
CA ASP A 123 6.64 3.55 -9.41
C ASP A 123 6.14 2.78 -10.63
N ALA A 124 6.85 1.74 -11.08
CA ALA A 124 6.40 0.86 -12.16
C ALA A 124 5.51 -0.31 -11.67
N ALA A 125 5.27 -0.42 -10.35
CA ALA A 125 4.59 -1.53 -9.67
C ALA A 125 5.16 -2.94 -9.95
N VAL A 126 6.39 -3.04 -10.48
CA VAL A 126 6.99 -4.31 -10.93
C VAL A 126 8.10 -4.76 -9.98
N ASN A 127 8.01 -6.02 -9.53
CA ASN A 127 8.97 -6.63 -8.62
C ASN A 127 9.13 -5.89 -7.28
N VAL A 128 8.03 -5.40 -6.69
CA VAL A 128 8.00 -4.71 -5.38
C VAL A 128 8.76 -5.45 -4.25
N PRO A 129 8.79 -6.81 -4.17
CA PRO A 129 9.65 -7.52 -3.22
C PRO A 129 11.16 -7.26 -3.38
N ILE A 130 11.62 -6.95 -4.60
CA ILE A 130 13.00 -6.55 -4.86
C ILE A 130 13.22 -5.13 -4.31
N ALA A 131 12.31 -4.18 -4.56
CA ALA A 131 12.39 -2.83 -3.98
C ALA A 131 12.51 -2.87 -2.45
N VAL A 132 11.64 -3.64 -1.76
CA VAL A 132 11.71 -3.83 -0.30
C VAL A 132 13.01 -4.53 0.14
N SER A 133 13.56 -5.42 -0.69
CA SER A 133 14.85 -6.06 -0.42
C SER A 133 16.03 -5.09 -0.56
N LEU A 134 15.99 -4.17 -1.53
CA LEU A 134 17.01 -3.13 -1.73
C LEU A 134 16.93 -2.06 -0.62
N LEU A 135 15.72 -1.57 -0.31
CA LEU A 135 15.45 -0.62 0.78
C LEU A 135 15.71 -1.20 2.19
N SER A 136 15.98 -2.50 2.31
CA SER A 136 16.44 -3.10 3.57
C SER A 136 17.90 -2.78 3.91
N ASP A 137 18.65 -2.13 3.01
CA ASP A 137 20.02 -1.66 3.28
C ASP A 137 19.99 -0.31 4.02
N SER A 138 20.45 -0.31 5.28
CA SER A 138 20.47 0.86 6.17
C SER A 138 21.45 1.97 5.77
N ARG A 139 22.21 1.78 4.68
CA ARG A 139 23.08 2.81 4.09
C ARG A 139 22.34 3.68 3.05
N LEU A 140 21.13 3.27 2.65
CA LEU A 140 20.27 4.07 1.76
C LEU A 140 19.53 5.12 2.58
N ASN A 141 19.43 6.35 2.06
CA ASN A 141 18.56 7.36 2.64
C ASN A 141 17.12 7.19 2.14
N GLN A 142 16.14 7.36 3.03
CA GLN A 142 14.75 6.90 2.82
C GLN A 142 13.71 7.92 3.29
N ASP A 143 13.92 9.19 2.93
CA ASP A 143 13.10 10.34 3.36
C ASP A 143 11.62 10.28 2.94
N TYR A 144 11.22 9.31 2.10
CA TYR A 144 9.88 9.19 1.51
C TYR A 144 9.09 7.98 2.03
N SER A 145 9.28 7.64 3.31
CA SER A 145 8.70 6.44 3.96
C SER A 145 7.22 6.22 3.67
N SER A 146 6.38 7.26 3.76
CA SER A 146 4.93 7.17 3.51
C SER A 146 4.60 6.87 2.04
N LYS A 147 5.30 7.51 1.09
CA LYS A 147 5.10 7.24 -0.35
C LYS A 147 5.63 5.85 -0.75
N ILE A 148 6.70 5.39 -0.10
CA ILE A 148 7.19 4.00 -0.22
C ILE A 148 6.15 3.01 0.31
N LEU A 149 5.59 3.26 1.51
CA LEU A 149 4.56 2.42 2.12
C LEU A 149 3.29 2.36 1.28
N GLN A 150 2.83 3.49 0.74
CA GLN A 150 1.72 3.57 -0.20
C GLN A 150 2.01 2.80 -1.49
N ALA A 151 3.21 2.94 -2.06
CA ALA A 151 3.59 2.22 -3.27
C ALA A 151 3.67 0.69 -3.06
N ILE A 152 4.01 0.24 -1.85
CA ILE A 152 3.92 -1.18 -1.46
C ILE A 152 2.46 -1.60 -1.27
N SER A 153 1.64 -0.83 -0.55
CA SER A 153 0.26 -1.21 -0.19
C SER A 153 -0.71 -1.26 -1.37
N THR A 154 -0.39 -0.55 -2.45
CA THR A 154 -1.18 -0.46 -3.68
C THR A 154 -0.68 -1.36 -4.81
N ALA A 155 0.27 -2.28 -4.54
CA ALA A 155 0.75 -3.24 -5.53
C ALA A 155 -0.33 -4.30 -5.84
N SER A 156 -0.68 -4.49 -7.12
CA SER A 156 -1.75 -5.41 -7.55
C SER A 156 -1.36 -6.89 -7.48
N ASP A 157 -0.09 -7.19 -7.70
CA ASP A 157 0.36 -8.54 -8.08
C ASP A 157 0.80 -9.40 -6.89
N ILE A 158 0.74 -8.87 -5.66
CA ILE A 158 1.22 -9.54 -4.45
C ILE A 158 0.53 -9.02 -3.19
N ASP A 159 0.42 -9.86 -2.16
CA ASP A 159 -0.01 -9.44 -0.82
C ASP A 159 0.96 -8.38 -0.24
N PRO A 160 0.50 -7.15 0.05
CA PRO A 160 1.36 -6.10 0.56
C PRO A 160 1.74 -6.27 2.03
N HIS A 161 0.96 -7.00 2.83
CA HIS A 161 1.12 -6.99 4.30
C HIS A 161 2.49 -7.55 4.75
N PRO A 162 3.00 -8.69 4.21
CA PRO A 162 4.35 -9.16 4.53
C PRO A 162 5.45 -8.20 4.07
N LEU A 163 5.22 -7.44 3.00
CA LEU A 163 6.18 -6.48 2.44
C LEU A 163 6.25 -5.21 3.29
N VAL A 164 5.11 -4.69 3.74
CA VAL A 164 5.02 -3.58 4.72
C VAL A 164 5.71 -3.96 6.02
N VAL A 165 5.39 -5.14 6.60
CA VAL A 165 6.02 -5.61 7.84
C VAL A 165 7.53 -5.78 7.68
N ARG A 166 7.99 -6.33 6.54
CA ARG A 166 9.42 -6.45 6.24
C ARG A 166 10.10 -5.09 6.15
N TYR A 167 9.56 -4.17 5.35
CA TYR A 167 10.10 -2.82 5.15
C TYR A 167 10.26 -2.08 6.48
N VAL A 168 9.20 -1.99 7.28
CA VAL A 168 9.23 -1.27 8.56
C VAL A 168 10.23 -1.90 9.54
N ARG A 169 10.38 -3.22 9.55
CA ARG A 169 11.33 -3.92 10.44
C ARG A 169 12.81 -3.81 10.01
N THR A 170 13.09 -3.78 8.71
CA THR A 170 14.48 -3.71 8.20
C THR A 170 14.98 -2.27 8.06
N ALA A 171 14.24 -1.42 7.35
CA ALA A 171 14.61 -0.03 7.10
C ALA A 171 14.43 0.87 8.34
N LYS A 172 13.48 0.53 9.22
CA LYS A 172 13.10 1.30 10.42
C LYS A 172 12.81 2.78 10.11
N PRO A 173 11.93 3.08 9.13
CA PRO A 173 11.52 4.44 8.84
C PRO A 173 10.87 5.10 10.06
N LEU A 174 10.96 6.43 10.12
CA LEU A 174 10.19 7.22 11.08
C LEU A 174 8.72 7.21 10.63
N LEU A 175 7.86 6.54 11.41
CA LEU A 175 6.42 6.51 11.16
C LEU A 175 5.71 7.55 12.05
N THR A 176 5.50 8.75 11.50
CA THR A 176 4.69 9.81 12.13
C THR A 176 3.25 9.78 11.65
N GLU A 177 3.03 9.48 10.37
CA GLU A 177 1.74 9.75 9.74
C GLU A 177 0.64 8.78 10.20
N PRO A 178 -0.60 9.25 10.39
CA PRO A 178 -1.68 8.41 10.87
C PRO A 178 -1.89 7.17 9.99
N ASP A 179 -1.89 7.34 8.67
CA ASP A 179 -2.24 6.26 7.75
C ASP A 179 -1.12 5.22 7.59
N ASP A 180 0.15 5.62 7.69
CA ASP A 180 1.30 4.71 7.78
C ASP A 180 1.20 3.81 9.01
N LEU A 181 0.81 4.38 10.16
CA LEU A 181 0.65 3.65 11.42
C LEU A 181 -0.55 2.68 11.38
N ASP A 182 -1.66 3.05 10.73
CA ASP A 182 -2.81 2.14 10.54
C ASP A 182 -2.48 1.04 9.52
N LEU A 183 -1.75 1.35 8.44
CA LEU A 183 -1.28 0.39 7.44
C LEU A 183 -0.32 -0.64 8.07
N TYR A 184 0.67 -0.18 8.85
CA TYR A 184 1.58 -1.09 9.55
C TYR A 184 0.86 -1.92 10.62
N LEU A 185 -0.07 -1.35 11.38
CA LEU A 185 -0.91 -2.09 12.33
C LEU A 185 -1.72 -3.20 11.64
N VAL A 186 -2.39 -2.90 10.52
CA VAL A 186 -3.16 -3.90 9.76
C VAL A 186 -2.22 -4.97 9.22
N ALA A 187 -1.04 -4.60 8.72
CA ALA A 187 -0.05 -5.55 8.23
C ALA A 187 0.52 -6.46 9.34
N LEU A 188 0.73 -5.93 10.55
CA LEU A 188 1.03 -6.73 11.74
C LEU A 188 -0.12 -7.65 12.13
N ALA A 189 -1.38 -7.19 12.03
CA ALA A 189 -2.55 -8.01 12.36
C ALA A 189 -2.70 -9.21 11.41
N HIS A 190 -2.38 -9.02 10.12
CA HIS A 190 -2.27 -10.09 9.13
C HIS A 190 -1.18 -11.13 9.46
N HIS A 191 -0.07 -10.72 10.08
CA HIS A 191 0.96 -11.65 10.58
C HIS A 191 0.51 -12.35 11.89
N GLY A 192 -0.13 -11.60 12.80
CA GLY A 192 -0.83 -12.13 13.95
C GLY A 192 -1.32 -11.04 14.91
N LEU A 193 -2.54 -11.18 15.44
CA LEU A 193 -3.19 -10.17 16.30
C LEU A 193 -2.30 -9.69 17.46
N PHE A 194 -1.54 -10.58 18.10
CA PHE A 194 -0.65 -10.23 19.21
C PHE A 194 0.45 -9.23 18.84
N GLU A 195 0.88 -9.17 17.57
CA GLU A 195 1.85 -8.18 17.12
C GLU A 195 1.23 -6.79 16.98
N ALA A 196 0.04 -6.70 16.37
CA ALA A 196 -0.75 -5.46 16.31
C ALA A 196 -1.17 -4.99 17.71
N TRP A 197 -1.48 -5.93 18.61
CA TRP A 197 -1.80 -5.68 20.01
C TRP A 197 -0.63 -5.03 20.77
N ASN A 198 0.56 -5.63 20.66
CA ASN A 198 1.76 -5.08 21.29
C ASN A 198 2.17 -3.75 20.65
N PHE A 199 1.89 -3.54 19.36
CA PHE A 199 2.13 -2.27 18.68
C PHE A 199 1.18 -1.15 19.17
N GLN A 200 -0.12 -1.39 19.34
CA GLN A 200 -0.98 -0.34 19.95
C GLN A 200 -0.54 -0.03 21.39
N ARG A 201 -0.11 -1.04 22.16
CA ARG A 201 0.40 -0.85 23.53
C ARG A 201 1.76 -0.16 23.66
N SER A 202 2.53 0.05 22.58
CA SER A 202 3.76 0.87 22.67
C SER A 202 3.48 2.37 22.83
N PHE A 203 2.22 2.79 22.63
CA PHE A 203 1.77 4.16 22.82
C PHE A 203 1.13 4.37 24.22
N SER A 204 1.20 5.59 24.73
CA SER A 204 0.53 5.96 25.99
C SER A 204 -0.99 5.90 25.86
N GLU A 205 -1.71 5.54 26.93
CA GLU A 205 -3.18 5.55 27.00
C GLU A 205 -3.76 6.98 26.88
N VAL A 206 -2.95 8.00 27.19
CA VAL A 206 -3.31 9.42 26.98
C VAL A 206 -3.18 9.82 25.50
N SER A 207 -2.52 9.01 24.66
CA SER A 207 -2.32 9.32 23.24
C SER A 207 -3.56 8.99 22.40
N PRO A 208 -4.09 9.93 21.59
CA PRO A 208 -5.18 9.62 20.66
C PRO A 208 -4.78 8.55 19.63
N THR A 209 -3.48 8.44 19.32
CA THR A 209 -2.93 7.40 18.45
C THR A 209 -3.25 6.00 18.96
N ARG A 210 -3.12 5.73 20.27
CA ARG A 210 -3.46 4.41 20.82
C ARG A 210 -4.95 4.10 20.70
N SER A 211 -5.82 5.08 20.99
CA SER A 211 -7.27 4.91 20.85
C SER A 211 -7.67 4.62 19.40
N ARG A 212 -7.05 5.29 18.43
CA ARG A 212 -7.26 5.08 16.99
C ARG A 212 -6.76 3.71 16.55
N LEU A 213 -5.51 3.36 16.84
CA LEU A 213 -4.93 2.05 16.48
C LEU A 213 -5.73 0.90 17.10
N PHE A 214 -6.15 1.01 18.36
CA PHE A 214 -6.97 -0.02 18.98
C PHE A 214 -8.32 -0.18 18.27
N LYS A 215 -9.02 0.91 17.93
CA LYS A 215 -10.26 0.87 17.11
C LYS A 215 -10.02 0.28 15.72
N LYS A 216 -8.89 0.59 15.08
CA LYS A 216 -8.52 0.07 13.75
C LYS A 216 -8.26 -1.44 13.77
N MET A 217 -7.63 -1.93 14.84
CA MET A 217 -7.44 -3.37 15.06
C MET A 217 -8.77 -4.09 15.36
N LEU A 218 -9.69 -3.46 16.11
CA LEU A 218 -11.05 -3.99 16.32
C LEU A 218 -11.85 -4.03 15.01
N GLU A 219 -11.80 -2.97 14.19
CA GLU A 219 -12.37 -2.94 12.84
C GLU A 219 -11.82 -4.09 11.99
N TRP A 220 -10.49 -4.27 11.99
CA TRP A 220 -9.84 -5.37 11.28
C TRP A 220 -10.31 -6.75 11.77
N CYS A 221 -10.61 -6.94 13.07
CA CYS A 221 -11.13 -8.22 13.57
C CYS A 221 -12.51 -8.59 13.01
N VAL A 222 -13.32 -7.60 12.58
CA VAL A 222 -14.71 -7.82 12.13
C VAL A 222 -14.96 -7.53 10.65
N SER A 223 -14.11 -6.74 9.99
CA SER A 223 -14.29 -6.21 8.64
C SER A 223 -13.16 -6.63 7.69
N PRO A 224 -13.41 -6.86 6.38
CA PRO A 224 -14.73 -6.96 5.75
C PRO A 224 -15.46 -8.27 6.12
N ASN A 225 -14.72 -9.26 6.61
CA ASN A 225 -15.23 -10.52 7.16
C ASN A 225 -14.69 -10.74 8.58
N LEU A 226 -15.49 -11.41 9.41
CA LEU A 226 -15.15 -11.83 10.77
C LEU A 226 -13.90 -12.71 10.79
N LYS A 227 -12.89 -12.32 11.57
CA LYS A 227 -11.67 -13.11 11.76
C LYS A 227 -11.80 -13.87 13.07
N THR A 228 -12.48 -15.02 13.01
CA THR A 228 -12.84 -15.83 14.20
C THR A 228 -11.64 -16.16 15.08
N THR A 229 -10.50 -16.51 14.49
CA THR A 229 -9.23 -16.74 15.21
C THR A 229 -8.75 -15.50 15.98
N ALA A 230 -8.81 -14.31 15.35
CA ALA A 230 -8.48 -13.06 16.01
C ALA A 230 -9.47 -12.72 17.14
N LEU A 231 -10.77 -12.94 16.93
CA LEU A 231 -11.78 -12.73 17.98
C LEU A 231 -11.58 -13.71 19.16
N THR A 232 -11.22 -14.96 18.92
CA THR A 232 -10.84 -15.91 19.98
C THR A 232 -9.60 -15.44 20.74
N HIS A 233 -8.56 -14.94 20.05
CA HIS A 233 -7.39 -14.36 20.72
C HIS A 233 -7.73 -13.09 21.50
N LEU A 234 -8.62 -12.22 21.00
CA LEU A 234 -9.07 -11.02 21.70
C LEU A 234 -9.74 -11.37 23.04
N LEU A 235 -10.50 -12.46 23.09
CA LEU A 235 -11.14 -12.98 24.31
C LEU A 235 -10.15 -13.60 25.33
N THR A 236 -8.91 -13.92 24.93
CA THR A 236 -7.88 -14.44 25.85
C THR A 236 -6.90 -13.38 26.35
N ILE A 237 -6.99 -12.15 25.82
CA ILE A 237 -6.10 -11.04 26.19
C ILE A 237 -6.66 -10.28 27.39
N SER A 238 -5.81 -10.02 28.39
CA SER A 238 -6.14 -9.14 29.51
C SER A 238 -6.19 -7.68 29.04
N LEU A 239 -7.38 -7.08 29.08
CA LEU A 239 -7.62 -5.68 28.75
C LEU A 239 -7.16 -4.75 29.88
N THR A 240 -6.76 -3.52 29.57
CA THR A 240 -6.68 -2.43 30.56
C THR A 240 -8.04 -1.71 30.66
N PRO A 241 -8.35 -0.98 31.76
CA PRO A 241 -9.59 -0.21 31.87
C PRO A 241 -9.77 0.82 30.73
N PHE A 242 -8.67 1.33 30.17
CA PHE A 242 -8.68 2.16 28.96
C PHE A 242 -9.16 1.38 27.72
N GLU A 243 -8.66 0.17 27.50
CA GLU A 243 -9.09 -0.70 26.40
C GLU A 243 -10.56 -1.15 26.57
N GLU A 244 -10.98 -1.51 27.79
CA GLU A 244 -12.39 -1.79 28.11
C GLU A 244 -13.29 -0.59 27.79
N SER A 245 -12.86 0.63 28.15
CA SER A 245 -13.62 1.87 27.90
C SER A 245 -13.83 2.19 26.42
N ILE A 246 -13.00 1.62 25.53
CA ILE A 246 -13.13 1.74 24.08
C ILE A 246 -13.90 0.55 23.49
N LEU A 247 -13.64 -0.67 23.98
CA LEU A 247 -14.28 -1.90 23.49
C LEU A 247 -15.78 -1.93 23.78
N HIS A 248 -16.21 -1.53 24.99
CA HIS A 248 -17.63 -1.54 25.37
C HIS A 248 -18.50 -0.65 24.46
N PRO A 249 -18.16 0.63 24.20
CA PRO A 249 -18.88 1.44 23.20
C PRO A 249 -18.82 0.85 21.79
N TYR A 250 -17.66 0.33 21.36
CA TYR A 250 -17.47 -0.23 20.02
C TYR A 250 -18.37 -1.45 19.76
N ALA A 251 -18.47 -2.35 20.75
CA ALA A 251 -19.34 -3.52 20.68
C ALA A 251 -20.85 -3.14 20.79
N SER A 252 -21.17 -2.05 21.49
CA SER A 252 -22.55 -1.60 21.68
C SER A 252 -23.09 -0.83 20.47
N PHE A 253 -22.24 -0.04 19.81
CA PHE A 253 -22.57 0.78 18.66
C PHE A 253 -21.48 0.64 17.58
N PRO A 254 -21.53 -0.44 16.77
CA PRO A 254 -20.53 -0.69 15.73
C PRO A 254 -20.71 0.25 14.53
N SER A 255 -20.18 1.47 14.66
CA SER A 255 -20.23 2.52 13.65
C SER A 255 -19.69 2.05 12.29
N GLY A 256 -20.54 2.09 11.26
CA GLY A 256 -20.18 1.78 9.87
C GLY A 256 -20.25 0.30 9.45
N CYS A 257 -20.25 -0.64 10.39
CA CYS A 257 -20.28 -2.07 10.04
C CYS A 257 -21.69 -2.53 9.63
N LYS A 258 -21.85 -2.96 8.37
CA LYS A 258 -23.09 -3.60 7.86
C LYS A 258 -23.25 -5.03 8.38
N PHE A 259 -23.34 -5.21 9.70
CA PHE A 259 -23.54 -6.51 10.33
C PHE A 259 -24.88 -7.13 9.92
N HIS A 260 -24.82 -8.18 9.08
CA HIS A 260 -25.94 -9.07 8.87
C HIS A 260 -26.16 -9.91 10.15
N LYS A 261 -26.95 -9.35 11.09
CA LYS A 261 -27.47 -9.98 12.32
C LYS A 261 -26.61 -11.14 12.89
N ILE A 262 -25.48 -10.80 13.50
CA ILE A 262 -24.95 -11.65 14.57
C ILE A 262 -25.87 -11.45 15.77
N ALA A 263 -26.82 -12.37 15.96
CA ALA A 263 -27.69 -12.34 17.11
C ALA A 263 -26.88 -12.73 18.36
N PHE A 264 -26.46 -11.74 19.14
CA PHE A 264 -26.03 -11.96 20.51
C PHE A 264 -27.20 -12.53 21.31
N LEU A 265 -27.24 -13.85 21.46
CA LEU A 265 -28.14 -14.51 22.40
C LEU A 265 -27.69 -14.12 23.82
N PRO A 266 -28.55 -13.51 24.65
CA PRO A 266 -28.18 -13.14 26.01
C PRO A 266 -28.00 -14.40 26.85
N TRP A 267 -26.87 -14.48 27.56
CA TRP A 267 -26.57 -15.53 28.52
C TRP A 267 -27.59 -15.46 29.68
N SER A 268 -28.59 -16.33 29.68
CA SER A 268 -29.51 -16.49 30.82
C SER A 268 -29.61 -17.97 31.22
N SER A 269 -29.48 -18.22 32.53
CA SER A 269 -29.26 -19.55 33.09
C SER A 269 -30.49 -20.04 33.86
N SER A 270 -31.36 -20.81 33.21
CA SER A 270 -32.35 -21.68 33.86
C SER A 270 -32.90 -22.74 32.89
N PRO A 271 -33.20 -23.97 33.35
CA PRO A 271 -33.74 -25.03 32.50
C PRO A 271 -35.26 -24.90 32.27
N PRO A 272 -35.79 -25.38 31.14
CA PRO A 272 -37.22 -25.32 30.85
C PRO A 272 -38.02 -26.31 31.72
N LYS A 273 -39.16 -25.86 32.25
CA LYS A 273 -40.21 -26.73 32.81
C LYS A 273 -41.37 -26.89 31.84
N SER A 274 -42.04 -28.02 31.91
CA SER A 274 -43.11 -28.48 31.00
C SER A 274 -44.49 -27.86 31.28
N CYS A 275 -45.26 -27.63 30.22
CA CYS A 275 -46.70 -27.94 30.01
C CYS A 275 -47.20 -27.11 28.79
N LEU A 276 -47.89 -27.62 27.76
CA LEU A 276 -49.08 -28.50 27.62
C LEU A 276 -50.43 -27.75 27.62
N TYR A 277 -51.27 -28.05 26.61
CA TYR A 277 -52.71 -27.72 26.44
C TYR A 277 -53.06 -26.22 26.19
N THR A 278 -54.00 -25.83 25.30
CA THR A 278 -54.78 -26.56 24.26
C THR A 278 -55.37 -25.62 23.16
N SER A 279 -55.96 -26.22 22.11
CA SER A 279 -57.11 -25.80 21.23
C SER A 279 -57.88 -24.48 21.54
N HIS A 280 -58.55 -23.76 20.63
CA HIS A 280 -59.11 -23.98 19.26
C HIS A 280 -59.53 -22.58 18.67
N THR A 281 -60.09 -22.32 17.48
CA THR A 281 -60.50 -23.04 16.23
C THR A 281 -60.69 -21.98 15.11
N ASN A 282 -60.35 -22.27 13.84
CA ASN A 282 -61.29 -22.27 12.68
C ASN A 282 -60.62 -22.37 11.29
N ARG A 283 -61.37 -22.99 10.35
CA ARG A 283 -61.17 -23.09 8.89
C ARG A 283 -62.58 -22.95 8.26
N PRO A 284 -62.75 -22.45 7.01
CA PRO A 284 -62.63 -23.28 5.78
C PRO A 284 -61.86 -22.57 4.62
N VAL A 285 -61.13 -23.26 3.72
CA VAL A 285 -61.57 -23.95 2.47
C VAL A 285 -62.20 -22.96 1.45
N ARG A 286 -61.80 -22.84 0.17
CA ARG A 286 -61.32 -23.84 -0.83
C ARG A 286 -60.42 -23.20 -1.92
N GLY A 287 -59.62 -24.01 -2.65
CA GLY A 287 -58.98 -23.59 -3.92
C GLY A 287 -57.88 -24.54 -4.41
N HIS A 288 -58.11 -25.25 -5.52
CA HIS A 288 -57.10 -26.07 -6.22
C HIS A 288 -56.60 -25.33 -7.47
N GLN A 289 -55.31 -25.46 -7.81
CA GLN A 289 -54.81 -26.03 -9.09
C GLN A 289 -53.28 -26.07 -9.16
N THR A 290 -52.73 -26.98 -9.97
CA THR A 290 -51.29 -27.27 -10.20
C THR A 290 -51.10 -27.97 -11.56
N PRO A 291 -49.86 -28.14 -12.08
CA PRO A 291 -48.63 -27.37 -11.86
C PRO A 291 -48.38 -26.47 -13.11
N PRO A 292 -47.62 -26.80 -14.20
CA PRO A 292 -46.62 -27.85 -14.46
C PRO A 292 -45.16 -27.35 -14.27
N THR A 293 -44.17 -28.20 -14.60
CA THR A 293 -42.72 -27.90 -14.68
C THR A 293 -42.26 -27.83 -16.14
N VAL A 294 -41.29 -26.97 -16.47
CA VAL A 294 -40.41 -27.12 -17.65
C VAL A 294 -38.99 -26.67 -17.29
N LEU A 295 -38.02 -27.54 -17.63
CA LEU A 295 -36.56 -27.36 -17.78
C LEU A 295 -35.89 -26.21 -17.00
#